data_AF-A0A1A8UDZ9-F1
#
_entry.id   AF-A0A1A8UDZ9-F1
#
_cell.length_a   1.000
_cell.length_b   1.000
_cell.length_c   1.000
_cell.angle_alpha   90.00
_cell.angle_beta   90.00
_cell.angle_gamma   90.00
#
_symmetry.space_group_name_H-M   'P 1'
#
loop_
_entity.id
_entity.type
_entity.pdbx_description
1 polymer ?
#
loop_
_entity_poly.entity_id
_entity_poly.type
_entity_poly.pdbx_seq_one_letter_code
_entity_poly.pdbx_strand_id
1 'polypeptide(L)'
;NETYIKKCNFNMGPDIYCPIFKVGDILNYAQQNFTELAAKGGVIGIKINWMCDLDKSDDYCNPSYSFTRLDAMSQKSTVSPGYNFRFAKYYKMENGTDYRTLIKA
;
A
#
# COMPACT_ATOMS: atom_id res chain seq x y z
N ASN A 1 0.98 -5.67 -23.43
CA ASN A 1 0.93 -7.13 -23.70
C ASN A 1 0.24 -7.82 -22.52
N GLU A 2 -0.93 -8.45 -22.72
CA GLU A 2 -1.67 -9.11 -21.63
C GLU A 2 -0.89 -10.24 -20.94
N THR A 3 -0.12 -11.01 -21.72
CA THR A 3 0.66 -12.14 -21.22
C THR A 3 1.71 -11.68 -20.20
N TYR A 4 2.26 -10.48 -20.38
CA TYR A 4 3.17 -9.85 -19.43
C TYR A 4 2.46 -9.50 -18.12
N ILE A 5 1.36 -8.74 -18.19
CA ILE A 5 0.62 -8.27 -17.01
C ILE A 5 0.10 -9.43 -16.16
N LYS A 6 -0.30 -10.55 -16.77
CA LYS A 6 -0.78 -11.76 -16.07
C LYS A 6 0.31 -12.48 -15.26
N LYS A 7 1.60 -12.23 -15.53
CA LYS A 7 2.73 -12.97 -14.92
C LYS A 7 3.73 -12.07 -14.19
N CYS A 8 3.82 -10.80 -14.56
CA CYS A 8 4.83 -9.90 -14.01
C CYS A 8 4.55 -9.61 -12.53
N ASN A 9 5.63 -9.34 -11.80
CA ASN A 9 5.55 -8.68 -10.50
C ASN A 9 6.57 -7.55 -10.52
N PHE A 10 6.18 -6.38 -10.04
CA PHE A 10 7.06 -5.24 -9.91
C PHE A 10 8.32 -5.63 -9.13
N ASN A 11 9.45 -5.19 -9.65
CA ASN A 11 10.71 -5.18 -8.94
C ASN A 11 11.53 -3.98 -9.45
N MET A 12 12.43 -3.46 -8.62
CA MET A 12 13.26 -2.29 -8.96
C MET A 12 14.34 -2.58 -10.02
N GLY A 13 14.45 -3.80 -10.52
CA GLY A 13 15.43 -4.22 -11.52
C GLY A 13 14.78 -4.43 -12.88
N PRO A 14 14.52 -5.67 -13.30
CA PRO A 14 13.98 -5.97 -14.64
C PRO A 14 12.55 -5.48 -14.93
N ASP A 15 11.67 -5.35 -13.92
CA ASP A 15 10.23 -5.12 -14.14
C ASP A 15 9.71 -3.80 -13.56
N ILE A 16 10.43 -2.70 -13.79
CA ILE A 16 10.01 -1.36 -13.33
C ILE A 16 8.68 -0.91 -13.94
N TYR A 17 8.27 -1.47 -15.08
CA TYR A 17 6.99 -1.17 -15.75
C TYR A 17 5.85 -2.10 -15.36
N CYS A 18 6.09 -3.11 -14.53
CA CYS A 18 5.01 -3.98 -14.09
C CYS A 18 4.13 -3.23 -13.06
N PRO A 19 2.82 -3.10 -13.29
CA PRO A 19 1.92 -2.38 -12.37
C PRO A 19 1.42 -3.27 -11.22
N ILE A 20 1.89 -4.51 -11.10
CA ILE A 20 1.44 -5.49 -10.09
C ILE A 20 2.45 -5.58 -8.96
N PHE A 21 2.08 -5.07 -7.78
CA PHE A 21 2.96 -5.02 -6.62
C PHE A 21 2.53 -6.04 -5.57
N LYS A 22 3.47 -6.82 -5.05
CA LYS A 22 3.21 -7.63 -3.86
C LYS A 22 3.30 -6.74 -2.62
N VAL A 23 2.30 -6.84 -1.74
CA VAL A 23 2.25 -6.07 -0.49
C VAL A 23 3.50 -6.32 0.36
N GLY A 24 3.96 -7.57 0.46
CA GLY A 24 5.19 -7.91 1.18
C GLY A 24 6.43 -7.20 0.63
N ASP A 25 6.58 -7.15 -0.70
CA ASP A 25 7.72 -6.50 -1.34
C ASP A 25 7.71 -4.98 -1.12
N ILE A 26 6.52 -4.34 -1.20
CA ILE A 26 6.35 -2.92 -0.85
C ILE A 26 6.86 -2.63 0.57
N LEU A 27 6.47 -3.47 1.54
CA LEU A 27 6.91 -3.29 2.92
C LEU A 27 8.42 -3.53 3.09
N ASN A 28 8.96 -4.54 2.41
CA ASN A 28 10.39 -4.82 2.41
C ASN A 28 11.18 -3.65 1.83
N TYR A 29 10.74 -3.06 0.71
CA TYR A 29 11.36 -1.86 0.12
C TYR A 29 11.25 -0.63 1.04
N ALA A 30 10.17 -0.53 1.82
CA ALA A 30 10.01 0.49 2.87
C ALA A 30 10.75 0.16 4.17
N GLN A 31 11.53 -0.93 4.21
CA GLN A 31 12.26 -1.42 5.39
C GLN A 31 11.35 -1.66 6.60
N GLN A 32 10.14 -2.19 6.37
CA GLN A 32 9.16 -2.51 7.41
C GLN A 32 8.97 -4.02 7.56
N ASN A 33 8.79 -4.48 8.80
CA ASN A 33 8.38 -5.85 9.07
C ASN A 33 6.85 -6.00 8.88
N PHE A 34 6.41 -6.92 8.02
CA PHE A 34 4.99 -7.13 7.73
C PHE A 34 4.19 -7.48 9.00
N THR A 35 4.67 -8.44 9.80
CA THR A 35 3.95 -8.94 10.98
C THR A 35 3.77 -7.84 12.02
N GLU A 36 4.80 -7.04 12.26
CA GLU A 36 4.73 -5.92 13.21
C GLU A 36 3.80 -4.80 12.72
N LEU A 37 3.88 -4.46 11.43
CA LEU A 37 3.01 -3.45 10.84
C LEU A 37 1.55 -3.92 10.82
N ALA A 38 1.27 -5.18 10.47
CA ALA A 38 -0.08 -5.73 10.44
C ALA A 38 -0.72 -5.80 11.82
N ALA A 39 0.07 -6.03 12.88
CA ALA A 39 -0.45 -6.07 14.26
C ALA A 39 -0.92 -4.70 14.78
N LYS A 40 -0.32 -3.60 14.33
CA LYS A 40 -0.60 -2.22 14.80
C LYS A 40 -1.31 -1.35 13.76
N GLY A 41 -1.27 -1.75 12.51
CA GLY A 41 -1.51 -0.91 11.33
C GLY A 41 -0.41 0.13 11.11
N GLY A 42 -0.47 0.79 9.96
CA GLY A 42 0.40 1.91 9.61
C GLY A 42 0.10 2.45 8.23
N VAL A 43 0.90 3.42 7.78
CA VAL A 43 0.70 4.13 6.52
C VAL A 43 1.97 4.04 5.67
N ILE A 44 1.85 3.45 4.48
CA ILE A 44 2.96 3.29 3.54
C ILE A 44 2.71 4.19 2.33
N GLY A 45 3.71 5.00 2.00
CA GLY A 45 3.73 5.81 0.79
C GLY A 45 4.46 5.09 -0.33
N ILE A 46 3.80 4.99 -1.49
CA ILE A 46 4.39 4.56 -2.76
C ILE A 46 4.58 5.83 -3.61
N LYS A 47 5.83 6.22 -3.85
CA LYS A 47 6.16 7.39 -4.66
C LYS A 47 6.55 6.93 -6.05
N ILE A 48 5.84 7.43 -7.06
CA ILE A 48 6.14 7.21 -8.47
C ILE A 48 6.56 8.56 -9.04
N ASN A 49 7.81 8.66 -9.47
CA ASN A 49 8.41 9.91 -9.91
C ASN A 49 8.83 9.81 -11.38
N TRP A 50 8.38 10.79 -12.17
CA TRP A 50 8.67 10.92 -13.60
C TRP A 50 9.49 12.19 -13.81
N MET A 51 10.82 12.05 -13.76
CA MET A 51 11.75 13.13 -14.08
C MET A 51 12.20 12.94 -15.52
N CYS A 52 11.51 13.61 -16.43
CA CYS A 52 11.70 13.45 -17.86
C CYS A 52 12.30 14.70 -18.49
N ASP A 53 13.32 14.48 -19.31
CA ASP A 53 13.92 15.49 -20.18
C ASP A 53 13.22 15.39 -21.54
N LEU A 54 12.31 16.34 -21.81
CA LEU A 54 11.45 16.30 -23.00
C LEU A 54 12.19 16.65 -24.30
N ASP A 55 13.48 17.01 -24.22
CA ASP A 55 14.33 17.16 -25.40
C ASP A 55 14.83 15.79 -25.93
N LYS A 56 14.64 14.71 -25.17
CA LYS A 56 15.03 13.33 -25.52
C LYS A 56 13.84 12.48 -25.98
N SER A 57 14.14 11.30 -26.52
CA SER A 57 13.13 10.28 -26.82
C SER A 57 12.31 9.95 -25.56
N ASP A 58 11.04 9.62 -25.75
CA ASP A 58 10.13 9.18 -24.70
C ASP A 58 10.61 7.88 -24.03
N ASP A 59 11.41 7.06 -24.71
CA ASP A 59 12.09 5.89 -24.14
C ASP A 59 12.98 6.19 -22.91
N TYR A 60 13.40 7.45 -22.73
CA TYR A 60 14.18 7.89 -21.57
C TYR A 60 13.33 8.41 -20.41
N CYS A 61 12.04 8.62 -20.64
CA CYS A 61 11.09 9.09 -19.63
C CYS A 61 10.53 7.90 -18.86
N ASN A 62 11.24 7.47 -17.82
CA ASN A 62 10.94 6.22 -17.11
C ASN A 62 10.54 6.50 -15.66
N PRO A 63 9.60 5.72 -15.08
CA PRO A 63 9.19 5.91 -13.70
C PRO A 63 10.30 5.46 -12.74
N SER A 64 10.48 6.23 -11.68
CA SER A 64 11.30 5.85 -10.52
C SER A 64 10.40 5.63 -9.31
N TYR A 65 10.64 4.55 -8.58
CA TYR A 65 9.82 4.13 -7.45
C TYR A 65 10.59 4.25 -6.14
N SER A 66 9.94 4.79 -5.11
CA SER A 66 10.45 4.71 -3.74
C SER A 66 9.32 4.44 -2.75
N PHE A 67 9.64 3.72 -1.67
CA PHE A 67 8.68 3.23 -0.70
C PHE A 67 9.10 3.69 0.69
N THR A 68 8.17 4.20 1.47
CA THR A 68 8.48 4.71 2.81
C THR A 68 7.29 4.61 3.74
N ARG A 69 7.55 4.53 5.04
CA ARG A 69 6.51 4.65 6.05
C ARG A 69 6.23 6.13 6.35
N LEU A 70 4.99 6.56 6.15
CA LEU A 70 4.58 7.95 6.33
C LEU A 70 4.24 8.28 7.79
N ASP A 71 3.79 7.29 8.57
CA ASP A 71 3.46 7.43 9.99
C ASP A 71 4.67 7.13 10.90
N ALA A 72 5.88 7.58 10.53
CA ALA A 72 7.11 7.29 11.26
C ALA A 72 7.08 7.75 12.74
N MET A 73 6.31 8.79 13.06
CA MET A 73 6.11 9.24 14.45
C MET A 73 5.35 8.21 15.29
N SER A 74 4.46 7.42 14.68
CA SER A 74 3.73 6.36 15.36
C SER A 74 4.67 5.26 15.87
N GLN A 75 5.79 5.00 15.19
CA GLN A 75 6.78 4.03 15.65
C GLN A 75 7.46 4.43 16.97
N LYS A 76 7.50 5.73 17.25
CA LYS A 76 8.12 6.30 18.46
C LYS A 76 7.10 6.54 19.58
N SER A 77 5.81 6.35 19.32
CA SER A 77 4.73 6.64 20.25
C SER A 77 4.16 5.36 20.85
N THR A 78 4.02 5.34 22.17
CA THR A 78 3.27 4.29 22.89
C THR A 78 1.77 4.55 22.91
N VAL A 79 1.35 5.81 22.72
CA VAL A 79 -0.05 6.24 22.77
C VAL A 79 -0.75 5.98 21.42
N SER A 80 -0.05 6.23 20.31
CA SER A 80 -0.56 6.04 18.95
C SER A 80 0.45 5.26 18.09
N PRO A 81 0.54 3.93 18.27
CA PRO A 81 1.62 3.11 17.72
C PRO A 81 1.43 2.69 16.24
N GLY A 82 0.32 3.03 15.62
CA GLY A 82 -0.03 2.61 14.26
C GLY A 82 -1.32 3.25 13.76
N TYR A 83 -2.08 2.53 12.93
CA TYR A 83 -3.30 3.03 12.28
C TYR A 83 -4.45 2.03 12.45
N ASN A 84 -5.61 2.52 12.89
CA ASN A 84 -6.83 1.73 12.99
C ASN A 84 -8.05 2.65 12.85
N PHE A 85 -9.20 2.08 12.51
CA PHE A 85 -10.47 2.79 12.45
C PHE A 85 -11.64 1.87 12.82
N ARG A 86 -12.78 2.46 13.15
CA ARG A 86 -14.01 1.71 13.43
C ARG A 86 -15.03 1.93 12.33
N PHE A 87 -15.64 0.85 11.89
CA PHE A 87 -16.78 0.89 10.98
C PHE A 87 -17.79 -0.18 11.42
N ALA A 88 -19.02 -0.07 10.95
CA ALA A 88 -20.08 -1.02 11.28
C ALA A 88 -20.71 -1.58 10.01
N LYS A 89 -21.02 -2.88 10.04
CA LYS A 89 -21.89 -3.53 9.07
C LYS A 89 -23.29 -3.57 9.65
N TYR A 90 -24.25 -2.99 8.94
CA TYR A 90 -25.62 -2.86 9.39
C TYR A 90 -26.51 -3.90 8.71
N TYR A 91 -27.46 -4.42 9.46
CA TYR A 91 -28.36 -5.48 9.06
C TYR A 91 -29.75 -5.23 9.65
N LYS A 92 -30.75 -5.91 9.11
CA LYS A 92 -32.14 -5.82 9.57
C LYS A 92 -32.75 -7.20 9.65
N MET A 93 -33.38 -7.50 10.78
CA MET A 93 -34.10 -8.77 10.99
C MET A 93 -35.44 -8.76 10.25
N GLU A 94 -36.02 -9.93 10.02
CA GLU A 94 -37.36 -10.07 9.40
C GLU A 94 -38.45 -9.35 10.19
N ASN A 95 -38.32 -9.29 11.53
CA ASN A 95 -39.23 -8.55 12.41
C ASN A 95 -39.04 -7.02 12.37
N GLY A 96 -38.16 -6.51 11.49
CA GLY A 96 -37.88 -5.09 11.31
C GLY A 96 -36.88 -4.48 12.29
N THR A 97 -36.30 -5.26 13.20
CA THR A 97 -35.29 -4.77 14.16
C THR A 97 -33.93 -4.57 13.49
N ASP A 98 -33.33 -3.40 13.67
CA ASP A 98 -31.98 -3.11 13.18
C ASP A 98 -30.91 -3.68 14.11
N TYR A 99 -29.84 -4.26 13.55
CA TYR A 99 -28.67 -4.70 14.30
C TYR A 99 -27.39 -4.43 13.51
N ARG A 100 -26.24 -4.45 14.20
CA ARG A 100 -24.95 -4.18 13.56
C ARG A 100 -23.82 -5.01 14.14
N THR A 101 -22.83 -5.29 13.30
CA THR A 101 -21.52 -5.77 13.71
C THR A 101 -20.55 -4.59 13.67
N LEU A 102 -20.07 -4.17 14.84
CA LEU A 102 -19.02 -3.16 14.95
C LEU A 102 -17.65 -3.83 14.79
N ILE A 103 -16.81 -3.28 13.92
CA ILE A 103 -15.46 -3.79 13.64
C ILE A 103 -14.46 -2.68 13.91
N LYS A 104 -13.37 -3.03 14.59
CA LYS A 104 -12.14 -2.24 14.63
C LYS A 104 -11.16 -2.90 13.66
N ALA A 105 -10.83 -2.19 12.58
CA ALA A 105 -9.82 -2.59 11.60
C ALA A 105 -8.51 -1.85 11.86
#